data_AF-A0A7C4CPJ4-F1
#
_entry.id   AF-A0A7C4CPJ4-F1
#
_cell.length_a   1.000
_cell.length_b   1.000
_cell.length_c   1.000
_cell.angle_alpha   90.00
_cell.angle_beta   90.00
_cell.angle_gamma   90.00
#
_symmetry.space_group_name_H-M   'P 1'
#
loop_
_entity.id
_entity.type
_entity.pdbx_description
1 polymer ?
#
loop_
_entity_poly.entity_id
_entity_poly.type
_entity_poly.pdbx_seq_one_letter_code
_entity_poly.pdbx_strand_id
1 'polypeptide(L)' 'MVGKSDCGECGGKGTRTLIIDRVRGVFSKCSRCGFWEWEWTYGDSLDYLEYLAKRYGITYKQLIEAIEGS' A
#
# COMPACT_ATOMS: atom_id res chain seq x y z
N MET A 1 2.38 -3.66 -8.35
CA MET A 1 2.65 -2.27 -7.92
C MET A 1 1.42 -1.47 -8.26
N VAL A 2 0.73 -0.91 -7.25
CA VAL A 2 -0.61 -0.33 -7.48
C VAL A 2 -0.61 1.19 -7.31
N GLY A 3 0.17 1.73 -6.37
CA GLY A 3 0.31 3.18 -6.18
C GLY A 3 1.61 3.58 -5.48
N LYS A 4 1.87 4.89 -5.43
CA LYS A 4 3.03 5.49 -4.77
C LYS A 4 2.61 6.63 -3.85
N SER A 5 3.36 6.83 -2.77
CA SER A 5 3.18 7.91 -1.81
C SER A 5 4.52 8.47 -1.34
N ASP A 6 4.45 9.59 -0.63
CA ASP A 6 5.61 10.18 0.04
C ASP A 6 6.01 9.34 1.26
N CYS A 7 7.31 9.17 1.45
CA CYS A 7 7.85 8.44 2.59
C CYS A 7 7.94 9.35 3.82
N GLY A 8 7.15 9.06 4.85
CA GLY A 8 7.19 9.78 6.14
C GLY A 8 8.51 9.66 6.90
N GLU A 9 9.24 8.54 6.72
CA GLU A 9 10.49 8.28 7.45
C GLU A 9 11.67 9.14 6.97
N CYS A 10 11.79 9.33 5.65
CA CYS A 10 12.93 10.04 5.06
C CYS A 10 12.56 11.28 4.24
N GLY A 11 11.27 11.64 4.21
CA GLY A 11 10.74 12.74 3.40
C GLY A 11 10.86 12.54 1.89
N GLY A 12 11.12 11.31 1.42
CA GLY A 12 11.29 11.00 0.00
C GLY A 12 9.97 11.08 -0.76
N LYS A 13 9.84 12.03 -1.69
CA LYS A 13 8.62 12.23 -2.48
C LYS A 13 8.40 11.11 -3.50
N GLY A 14 7.22 10.49 -3.48
CA GLY A 14 6.86 9.39 -4.38
C GLY A 14 7.77 8.16 -4.29
N THR A 15 8.45 7.97 -3.16
CA THR A 15 9.44 6.88 -2.98
C THR A 15 8.85 5.65 -2.29
N ARG A 16 7.70 5.79 -1.60
CA ARG A 16 7.01 4.69 -0.92
C ARG A 16 6.01 4.05 -1.89
N THR A 17 6.13 2.75 -2.09
CA THR A 17 5.32 1.98 -3.05
C THR A 17 4.43 1.00 -2.31
N LEU A 18 3.17 0.89 -2.72
CA LEU A 18 2.25 -0.15 -2.25
C LEU A 18 2.45 -1.45 -3.05
N ILE A 19 2.70 -2.54 -2.34
CA ILE A 19 2.94 -3.89 -2.86
C ILE A 19 1.80 -4.76 -2.36
N ILE A 20 1.22 -5.55 -3.27
CA ILE A 20 0.13 -6.46 -2.94
C ILE A 20 0.63 -7.89 -3.14
N ASP A 21 0.49 -8.68 -2.08
CA ASP A 21 0.78 -10.10 -2.04
C ASP A 21 -0.52 -10.83 -1.69
N ARG A 22 -0.93 -11.79 -2.51
CA ARG A 22 -2.23 -12.48 -2.37
C ARG A 22 -2.32 -13.35 -1.12
N VAL A 23 -1.20 -13.83 -0.62
CA VAL A 23 -1.15 -14.76 0.51
C VAL A 23 -0.99 -13.98 1.80
N ARG A 24 -0.23 -12.88 1.76
CA ARG A 24 0.20 -12.15 2.94
C ARG A 24 -0.47 -10.79 3.10
N GLY A 25 -1.15 -10.26 2.08
CA GLY A 25 -1.85 -8.98 2.14
C GLY A 25 -1.07 -7.81 1.54
N VAL A 26 -1.19 -6.64 2.15
CA VAL A 26 -0.70 -5.38 1.60
C VAL A 26 0.51 -4.88 2.38
N PHE A 27 1.57 -4.54 1.65
CA PHE A 27 2.84 -4.05 2.17
C PHE A 27 3.18 -2.71 1.56
N SER A 28 4.06 -1.97 2.21
CA SER A 28 4.74 -0.86 1.57
C SER A 28 6.24 -0.91 1.71
N LYS A 29 6.91 -0.35 0.70
CA LYS A 29 8.37 -0.23 0.67
C LYS A 29 8.80 1.15 0.17
N CYS A 30 9.73 1.77 0.88
CA CYS A 30 10.45 2.94 0.38
C CYS A 30 11.69 2.52 -0.41
N SER A 31 11.77 2.95 -1.67
CA SER A 31 12.95 2.72 -2.51
C SER A 31 14.18 3.55 -2.12
N ARG A 32 14.00 4.59 -1.29
CA ARG A 32 15.07 5.50 -0.87
C ARG A 32 15.76 5.10 0.43
N CYS A 33 15.00 4.96 1.52
CA CYS A 33 15.57 4.62 2.83
C CYS A 33 15.45 3.14 3.20
N GLY A 34 14.82 2.32 2.35
CA GLY A 34 14.62 0.89 2.62
C GLY A 34 13.52 0.57 3.63
N PHE A 35 12.79 1.57 4.15
CA PHE A 35 11.63 1.36 5.01
C PHE A 35 10.67 0.33 4.42
N TRP A 36 10.19 -0.58 5.25
CA TRP A 36 9.28 -1.65 4.90
C TRP A 36 8.23 -1.81 6.00
N GLU A 37 6.96 -1.85 5.62
CA GLU A 37 5.84 -1.97 6.56
C GLU A 37 4.79 -2.95 6.04
N TRP A 38 4.21 -3.71 6.96
CA TRP A 38 3.00 -4.48 6.72
C TRP A 38 1.82 -3.56 7.00
N GLU A 39 1.04 -3.24 5.97
CA GLU A 39 -0.08 -2.31 6.10
C GLU A 39 -1.37 -3.03 6.52
N TRP A 40 -1.67 -4.16 5.87
CA TRP A 40 -2.96 -4.83 6.03
C TRP A 40 -2.86 -6.32 5.73
N THR A 41 -3.63 -7.15 6.43
CA THR A 41 -3.84 -8.57 6.14
C THR A 41 -5.32 -8.97 6.19
N TYR A 42 -5.65 -10.15 5.67
CA TYR A 42 -6.99 -10.71 5.79
C TYR A 42 -7.41 -10.81 7.26
N GLY A 43 -8.56 -10.23 7.58
CA GLY A 43 -9.09 -10.11 8.94
C GLY A 43 -8.97 -8.70 9.52
N ASP A 44 -8.10 -7.86 8.96
CA ASP A 44 -8.04 -6.44 9.33
C ASP A 44 -9.23 -5.65 8.79
N SER A 45 -9.47 -4.46 9.35
CA SER A 45 -10.56 -3.58 8.94
C SER A 45 -10.44 -3.17 7.46
N LEU A 46 -11.56 -3.24 6.74
CA LEU A 46 -11.66 -2.77 5.36
C LEU A 46 -11.56 -1.24 5.24
N ASP A 47 -11.94 -0.49 6.29
CA ASP A 47 -11.83 0.98 6.29
C ASP A 47 -10.37 1.43 6.14
N TYR A 48 -9.43 0.62 6.64
CA TYR A 48 -8.01 0.90 6.49
C TYR A 48 -7.53 0.83 5.04
N LEU A 49 -8.13 -0.05 4.23
CA LEU A 49 -7.85 -0.11 2.79
C LEU A 49 -8.30 1.18 2.08
N GLU A 50 -9.39 1.83 2.51
CA GLU A 50 -9.79 3.12 1.93
C GLU A 50 -8.76 4.22 2.24
N TYR A 51 -8.23 4.24 3.47
CA TYR A 51 -7.12 5.12 3.85
C TYR A 51 -5.88 4.87 2.98
N LEU A 52 -5.48 3.60 2.81
CA LEU A 52 -4.34 3.25 1.96
C LEU A 52 -4.57 3.69 0.51
N ALA A 53 -5.75 3.44 -0.05
CA ALA A 53 -6.06 3.83 -1.42
C ALA A 53 -5.86 5.34 -1.62
N LYS A 54 -6.42 6.17 -0.72
CA LYS A 54 -6.25 7.64 -0.72
C LYS A 54 -4.78 8.04 -0.61
N ARG A 55 -4.05 7.44 0.34
CA ARG A 55 -2.63 7.76 0.60
C ARG A 55 -1.73 7.48 -0.60
N TYR A 56 -2.01 6.43 -1.36
CA TYR A 56 -1.21 6.01 -2.51
C TYR A 56 -1.77 6.47 -3.86
N GLY A 57 -2.78 7.35 -3.85
CA GLY A 57 -3.33 7.97 -5.05
C GLY A 57 -4.09 7.01 -5.97
N ILE A 58 -4.69 5.97 -5.41
CA ILE A 58 -5.51 4.99 -6.13
C ILE A 58 -6.93 4.96 -5.58
N THR A 59 -7.85 4.39 -6.34
CA THR A 59 -9.22 4.17 -5.85
C THR A 59 -9.29 2.94 -4.96
N TYR A 60 -10.23 2.94 -3.99
CA TYR A 60 -10.51 1.76 -3.17
C TYR A 60 -10.85 0.53 -4.03
N LYS A 61 -11.62 0.73 -5.10
CA LYS A 61 -11.95 -0.33 -6.06
C LYS A 61 -10.70 -0.95 -6.70
N GLN A 62 -9.76 -0.13 -7.19
CA GLN A 62 -8.50 -0.65 -7.76
C GLN A 62 -7.68 -1.43 -6.74
N LEU A 63 -7.68 -1.00 -5.48
CA LEU A 63 -6.97 -1.71 -4.41
C LEU A 63 -7.60 -3.08 -4.14
N ILE A 64 -8.93 -3.15 -4.00
CA ILE A 64 -9.66 -4.40 -3.80
C ILE A 64 -9.50 -5.33 -5.00
N GLU A 65 -9.69 -4.84 -6.22
CA GLU A 65 -9.49 -5.62 -7.44
C GLU A 65 -8.06 -6.17 -7.54
N ALA A 66 -7.06 -5.44 -7.05
CA ALA A 66 -5.68 -5.94 -7.03
C ALA A 66 -5.43 -6.99 -5.94
N ILE A 67 -6.17 -6.94 -4.82
CA ILE A 67 -6.14 -7.95 -3.75
C ILE A 67 -6.86 -9.23 -4.19
N GLU A 68 -8.04 -9.11 -4.82
CA GLU A 68 -8.91 -10.23 -5.20
C GLU A 68 -8.58 -10.81 -6.58
N GLY A 69 -8.19 -9.96 -7.53
CA GLY A 69 -8.06 -10.27 -8.96
C GLY A 69 -6.61 -10.40 -9.45
N SER A 70 -5.65 -10.33 -8.53
CA SER A 70 -4.40 -11.03 -8.77
C SER A 70 -4.73 -12.50 -8.59
#